data_AF-A0A6J1M3K0-F1
#
_entry.id   AF-A0A6J1M3K0-F1
#
_cell.length_a   1.000
_cell.length_b   1.000
_cell.length_c   1.000
_cell.angle_alpha   90.00
_cell.angle_beta   90.00
_cell.angle_gamma   90.00
#
_symmetry.space_group_name_H-M   'P 1'
#
loop_
_entity.id
_entity.type
_entity.pdbx_description
1 polymer ?
#
loop_
_entity_poly.entity_id
_entity_poly.type
_entity_poly.pdbx_seq_one_letter_code
_entity_poly.pdbx_strand_id
1 'polypeptide(L)'
;MRAVLFQFYTIETVLNLVLMFLQIRGFLSQPLEALSLQRQVAHYFFCGCFYAFTVLILFASINNCTAHPLSLCEEIVRSVVGFLLYVSISLKTLQVADSNILHAYVNDALGVEKPVHPLFTYMHFQAVCALANGVTYLLHATIVVDVLLSNERGARNPNEDSDEYEVGDYVPVRVYFLSEWVQTKLEQYEWFQTFTHSTFFHI
;
A
#
# COMPACT_ATOMS: atom_id res chain seq x y z
N MET A 1 10.49 -14.42 -3.45
CA MET A 1 10.14 -12.97 -3.53
C MET A 1 8.82 -12.71 -4.26
N ARG A 2 8.61 -13.24 -5.47
CA ARG A 2 7.42 -12.94 -6.31
C ARG A 2 6.08 -13.19 -5.63
N ALA A 3 5.95 -14.27 -4.86
CA ALA A 3 4.77 -14.58 -4.04
C ALA A 3 4.47 -13.51 -2.97
N VAL A 4 5.51 -13.03 -2.29
CA VAL A 4 5.39 -11.99 -1.25
C VAL A 4 5.02 -10.65 -1.88
N LEU A 5 5.68 -10.27 -2.99
CA LEU A 5 5.33 -9.06 -3.75
C LEU A 5 3.89 -9.11 -4.26
N PHE A 6 3.43 -10.27 -4.74
CA PHE A 6 2.04 -10.46 -5.17
C PHE A 6 1.04 -10.24 -4.03
N GLN A 7 1.36 -10.71 -2.81
CA GLN A 7 0.52 -10.46 -1.63
C GLN A 7 0.48 -8.97 -1.29
N PHE A 8 1.62 -8.26 -1.31
CA PHE A 8 1.66 -6.80 -1.13
C PHE A 8 0.81 -6.08 -2.17
N TYR A 9 1.00 -6.39 -3.46
CA TYR A 9 0.22 -5.75 -4.52
C TYR A 9 -1.28 -5.99 -4.37
N THR A 10 -1.68 -7.19 -3.95
CA THR A 10 -3.09 -7.51 -3.73
C THR A 10 -3.67 -6.69 -2.60
N ILE A 11 -2.98 -6.60 -1.45
CA ILE A 11 -3.48 -5.84 -0.29
C ILE A 11 -3.52 -4.35 -0.59
N GLU A 12 -2.45 -3.79 -1.14
CA GLU A 12 -2.38 -2.37 -1.51
C GLU A 12 -3.46 -2.03 -2.55
N THR A 13 -3.76 -2.92 -3.50
CA THR A 13 -4.89 -2.75 -4.43
C THR A 13 -6.23 -2.73 -3.71
N VAL A 14 -6.48 -3.69 -2.81
CA VAL A 14 -7.74 -3.75 -2.04
C VAL A 14 -7.91 -2.51 -1.17
N LEU A 15 -6.86 -2.07 -0.48
CA LEU A 15 -6.88 -0.85 0.33
C LEU A 15 -7.12 0.40 -0.53
N ASN A 16 -6.49 0.50 -1.69
CA ASN A 16 -6.74 1.60 -2.63
C ASN A 16 -8.19 1.64 -3.13
N LEU A 17 -8.79 0.48 -3.43
CA LEU A 17 -10.20 0.38 -3.83
C LEU A 17 -11.14 0.81 -2.71
N VAL A 18 -10.86 0.41 -1.46
CA VAL A 18 -11.61 0.85 -0.28
C VAL A 18 -11.48 2.38 -0.11
N LEU A 19 -10.29 2.93 -0.27
CA LEU A 19 -10.05 4.37 -0.19
C LEU A 19 -10.78 5.16 -1.27
N MET A 20 -10.78 4.68 -2.50
CA MET A 20 -11.57 5.26 -3.59
C MET A 20 -13.06 5.23 -3.26
N PHE A 21 -13.57 4.11 -2.75
CA PHE A 21 -14.97 3.98 -2.37
C PHE A 21 -15.36 4.97 -1.27
N LEU A 22 -14.54 5.08 -0.22
CA LEU A 22 -14.76 6.03 0.88
C LEU A 22 -14.69 7.48 0.38
N GLN A 23 -13.72 7.81 -0.47
CA GLN A 23 -13.55 9.14 -1.05
C GLN A 23 -14.74 9.54 -1.93
N ILE A 24 -15.24 8.64 -2.78
CA ILE A 24 -16.42 8.89 -3.64
C ILE A 24 -17.68 9.02 -2.79
N ARG A 25 -17.91 8.12 -1.82
CA ARG A 25 -19.09 8.21 -0.94
C ARG A 25 -19.06 9.45 -0.05
N GLY A 26 -17.90 9.79 0.49
CA GLY A 26 -17.70 11.03 1.25
C GLY A 26 -18.05 12.25 0.40
N PHE A 27 -17.56 12.29 -0.85
CA PHE A 27 -17.83 13.37 -1.79
C PHE A 27 -19.32 13.47 -2.19
N LEU A 28 -19.98 12.35 -2.50
CA LEU A 28 -21.41 12.31 -2.85
C LEU A 28 -22.35 12.65 -1.68
N SER A 29 -21.86 12.60 -0.44
CA SER A 29 -22.66 12.95 0.73
C SER A 29 -22.85 14.46 0.93
N GLN A 30 -22.16 15.31 0.16
CA GLN A 30 -22.27 16.77 0.26
C GLN A 30 -22.53 17.44 -1.09
N PRO A 31 -23.36 18.49 -1.14
CA PRO A 31 -23.51 19.30 -2.35
C PRO A 31 -22.20 20.05 -2.64
N LEU A 32 -21.67 19.90 -3.86
CA LEU A 32 -20.37 20.47 -4.27
C LEU A 32 -20.29 21.98 -4.07
N GLU A 33 -21.39 22.71 -4.26
CA GLU A 33 -21.48 24.16 -4.11
C GLU A 33 -21.24 24.64 -2.66
N ALA A 34 -21.41 23.76 -1.66
CA ALA A 34 -21.19 24.09 -0.26
C ALA A 34 -19.71 23.97 0.17
N LEU A 35 -18.83 23.42 -0.68
CA LEU A 35 -17.42 23.25 -0.37
C LEU A 35 -16.57 24.43 -0.86
N SER A 36 -15.59 24.83 -0.04
CA SER A 36 -14.57 25.79 -0.49
C SER A 36 -13.77 25.24 -1.66
N LEU A 37 -13.36 26.11 -2.58
CA LEU A 37 -12.59 25.75 -3.78
C LEU A 37 -11.32 24.96 -3.43
N GLN A 38 -10.64 25.33 -2.35
CA GLN A 38 -9.47 24.60 -1.85
C GLN A 38 -9.78 23.14 -1.48
N ARG A 39 -10.94 22.88 -0.85
CA ARG A 39 -11.36 21.52 -0.48
C ARG A 39 -11.74 20.70 -1.71
N GLN A 40 -12.41 21.32 -2.69
CA GLN A 40 -12.72 20.66 -3.96
C GLN A 40 -11.45 20.21 -4.69
N VAL A 41 -10.47 21.11 -4.83
CA VAL A 41 -9.18 20.80 -5.47
C VAL A 41 -8.44 19.67 -4.74
N ALA A 42 -8.41 19.71 -3.40
CA ALA A 42 -7.79 18.65 -2.60
C ALA A 42 -8.48 17.28 -2.81
N HIS A 43 -9.82 17.25 -2.88
CA HIS A 43 -10.55 16.01 -3.12
C HIS A 43 -10.31 15.43 -4.52
N TYR A 44 -10.29 16.28 -5.57
CA TYR A 44 -9.94 15.82 -6.91
C TYR A 44 -8.50 15.33 -6.99
N PHE A 45 -7.57 16.01 -6.31
CA PHE A 45 -6.18 15.60 -6.21
C PHE A 45 -6.05 14.22 -5.54
N PHE A 46 -6.69 14.00 -4.39
CA PHE A 46 -6.67 12.69 -3.71
C PHE A 46 -7.30 11.59 -4.56
N CYS A 47 -8.41 11.87 -5.23
CA CYS A 47 -9.04 10.91 -6.16
C CYS A 47 -8.09 10.53 -7.30
N GLY A 48 -7.41 11.50 -7.91
CA GLY A 48 -6.40 11.28 -8.93
C GLY A 48 -5.22 10.45 -8.42
N CYS A 49 -4.73 10.73 -7.21
CA CYS A 49 -3.68 9.96 -6.56
C CYS A 49 -4.08 8.50 -6.33
N PHE A 50 -5.25 8.25 -5.74
CA PHE A 50 -5.74 6.88 -5.50
C PHE A 50 -5.90 6.10 -6.81
N TYR A 51 -6.47 6.73 -7.83
CA TYR A 51 -6.62 6.13 -9.14
C TYR A 51 -5.25 5.80 -9.78
N ALA A 52 -4.33 6.75 -9.81
CA ALA A 52 -3.00 6.56 -10.39
C ALA A 52 -2.24 5.42 -9.68
N PHE A 53 -2.23 5.41 -8.35
CA PHE A 53 -1.57 4.34 -7.59
C PHE A 53 -2.25 2.98 -7.76
N THR A 54 -3.58 2.93 -7.88
CA THR A 54 -4.31 1.69 -8.21
C THR A 54 -3.90 1.14 -9.57
N VAL A 55 -3.77 1.99 -10.58
CA VAL A 55 -3.34 1.57 -11.91
C VAL A 55 -1.88 1.12 -11.91
N LEU A 56 -0.98 1.89 -11.29
CA LEU A 56 0.44 1.54 -11.19
C LEU A 56 0.67 0.20 -10.50
N ILE A 57 -0.09 -0.08 -9.43
CA ILE A 57 0.07 -1.32 -8.70
C ILE A 57 -0.52 -2.53 -9.43
N LEU A 58 -1.63 -2.36 -10.13
CA LEU A 58 -2.21 -3.39 -10.98
C LEU A 58 -1.22 -3.78 -12.09
N PHE A 59 -0.59 -2.80 -12.73
CA PHE A 59 0.44 -3.08 -13.73
C PHE A 59 1.64 -3.82 -13.16
N ALA A 60 2.14 -3.46 -11.98
CA ALA A 60 3.22 -4.25 -11.38
C ALA A 60 2.78 -5.63 -10.92
N SER A 61 1.54 -5.79 -10.45
CA SER A 61 1.00 -7.11 -10.15
C SER A 61 1.00 -7.99 -11.41
N ILE A 62 0.55 -7.44 -12.55
CA ILE A 62 0.58 -8.13 -13.84
C ILE A 62 2.03 -8.45 -14.24
N ASN A 63 2.95 -7.48 -14.17
CA ASN A 63 4.36 -7.68 -14.52
C ASN A 63 5.02 -8.75 -13.64
N ASN A 64 4.69 -8.77 -12.35
CA ASN A 64 5.14 -9.79 -11.42
C ASN A 64 4.54 -11.15 -11.75
N CYS A 65 3.29 -11.23 -12.23
CA CYS A 65 2.67 -12.47 -12.71
C CYS A 65 3.27 -12.98 -14.03
N THR A 66 3.65 -12.08 -14.95
CA THR A 66 4.16 -12.42 -16.30
C THR A 66 5.67 -12.69 -16.36
N ALA A 67 6.37 -12.67 -15.22
CA ALA A 67 7.81 -12.90 -15.13
C ALA A 67 8.66 -11.87 -15.87
N HIS A 68 8.14 -10.65 -16.03
CA HIS A 68 8.96 -9.55 -16.49
C HIS A 68 10.07 -9.26 -15.46
N PRO A 69 11.32 -8.94 -15.88
CA PRO A 69 12.35 -8.52 -14.95
C PRO A 69 11.84 -7.34 -14.10
N LEU A 70 11.89 -7.51 -12.78
CA LEU A 70 11.47 -6.54 -11.78
C LEU A 70 12.69 -5.71 -11.35
N SER A 71 12.65 -4.41 -11.59
CA SER A 71 13.66 -3.50 -11.06
C SER A 71 13.39 -3.23 -9.57
N LEU A 72 14.23 -3.77 -8.68
CA LEU A 72 14.09 -3.57 -7.23
C LEU A 72 14.15 -2.08 -6.84
N CYS A 73 14.92 -1.27 -7.59
CA CYS A 73 15.00 0.17 -7.37
C CYS A 73 13.66 0.86 -7.65
N GLU A 74 12.98 0.49 -8.74
CA GLU A 74 11.65 1.02 -9.09
C GLU A 74 10.61 0.65 -8.02
N GLU A 75 10.66 -0.58 -7.52
CA GLU A 75 9.80 -1.06 -6.44
C GLU A 75 9.98 -0.26 -5.14
N ILE A 76 11.24 0.02 -4.75
CA ILE A 76 11.55 0.83 -3.57
C ILE A 76 11.05 2.25 -3.76
N VAL A 77 11.39 2.91 -4.88
CA VAL A 77 10.99 4.29 -5.15
C VAL A 77 9.48 4.42 -5.11
N ARG A 78 8.76 3.53 -5.79
CA ARG A 78 7.30 3.56 -5.81
C ARG A 78 6.69 3.35 -4.43
N SER A 79 7.20 2.39 -3.65
CA SER A 79 6.68 2.09 -2.32
C SER A 79 6.94 3.23 -1.34
N VAL A 80 8.11 3.87 -1.41
CA VAL A 80 8.43 5.06 -0.59
C VAL A 80 7.55 6.26 -0.98
N VAL A 81 7.37 6.52 -2.27
CA VAL A 81 6.47 7.60 -2.74
C VAL A 81 5.03 7.31 -2.30
N GLY A 82 4.58 6.06 -2.41
CA GLY A 82 3.27 5.62 -1.92
C GLY A 82 3.12 5.90 -0.42
N PHE A 83 4.07 5.46 0.40
CA PHE A 83 4.07 5.72 1.84
C PHE A 83 3.93 7.21 2.17
N LEU A 84 4.80 8.06 1.62
CA LEU A 84 4.79 9.50 1.90
C LEU A 84 3.46 10.15 1.49
N LEU A 85 2.93 9.75 0.32
CA LEU A 85 1.67 10.27 -0.19
C LEU A 85 0.49 9.86 0.69
N TYR A 86 0.34 8.58 1.01
CA TYR A 86 -0.78 8.07 1.81
C TYR A 86 -0.76 8.58 3.26
N VAL A 87 0.42 8.74 3.86
CA VAL A 87 0.55 9.40 5.18
C VAL A 87 0.16 10.88 5.08
N SER A 88 0.60 11.59 4.05
CA SER A 88 0.23 13.00 3.85
C SER A 88 -1.28 13.17 3.67
N ILE A 89 -1.91 12.29 2.88
CA ILE A 89 -3.36 12.27 2.69
C ILE A 89 -4.07 11.98 4.01
N SER A 90 -3.61 10.99 4.79
CA SER A 90 -4.18 10.69 6.11
C SER A 90 -4.13 11.90 7.04
N LEU A 91 -2.97 12.55 7.16
CA LEU A 91 -2.79 13.73 8.02
C LEU A 91 -3.68 14.90 7.57
N LYS A 92 -3.77 15.15 6.26
CA LYS A 92 -4.64 16.21 5.74
C LYS A 92 -6.12 15.92 5.97
N THR A 93 -6.56 14.68 5.73
CA THR A 93 -7.94 14.27 5.98
C THR A 93 -8.31 14.40 7.46
N LEU A 94 -7.42 13.99 8.37
CA LEU A 94 -7.65 14.12 9.80
C LEU A 94 -7.68 15.58 10.25
N GLN A 95 -6.76 16.43 9.76
CA GLN A 95 -6.77 17.87 10.04
C GLN A 95 -8.09 18.53 9.61
N VAL A 96 -8.63 18.13 8.46
CA VAL A 96 -9.93 18.62 8.00
C VAL A 96 -11.07 18.07 8.88
N ALA A 97 -11.01 16.81 9.30
CA ALA A 97 -11.99 16.23 10.21
C ALA A 97 -12.01 16.99 11.55
N ASP A 98 -10.86 17.20 12.19
CA ASP A 98 -10.75 17.88 13.49
C ASP A 98 -11.21 19.33 13.44
N SER A 99 -10.83 20.07 12.38
CA SER A 99 -11.31 21.45 12.21
C SER A 99 -12.84 21.52 12.04
N ASN A 100 -13.44 20.55 11.34
CA ASN A 100 -14.89 20.46 11.22
C ASN A 100 -15.57 20.09 12.55
N ILE A 101 -14.97 19.23 13.38
CA ILE A 101 -15.48 18.92 14.74
C ILE A 101 -15.45 20.17 15.62
N LEU A 102 -14.34 20.90 15.63
CA LEU A 102 -14.20 22.11 16.44
C LEU A 102 -15.25 23.16 16.05
N HIS A 103 -15.45 23.36 14.75
CA HIS A 103 -16.51 24.24 14.25
C HIS A 103 -17.91 23.73 14.61
N ALA A 104 -18.16 22.42 14.61
CA ALA A 104 -19.43 21.85 15.04
C ALA A 104 -19.68 22.09 16.54
N TYR A 105 -18.67 21.86 17.39
CA TYR A 105 -18.77 22.05 18.84
C TYR A 105 -19.01 23.51 19.24
N VAL A 106 -18.34 24.46 18.57
CA VAL A 106 -18.56 25.90 18.80
C VAL A 106 -19.98 26.33 18.42
N ASN A 107 -20.55 25.74 17.37
CA ASN A 107 -21.93 26.03 16.94
C ASN A 107 -22.98 25.32 17.82
N ASP A 108 -22.66 24.17 18.41
CA ASP A 108 -23.51 23.45 19.36
C ASP A 108 -23.63 24.21 20.69
N ALA A 109 -22.53 24.82 21.17
CA ALA A 109 -22.55 25.75 22.29
C ALA A 109 -23.44 26.99 22.05
N LEU A 110 -23.75 27.31 20.80
CA LEU A 110 -24.67 28.37 20.38
C LEU A 110 -26.12 27.88 20.18
N GLY A 111 -26.43 26.62 20.50
CA GLY A 111 -27.78 26.05 20.43
C GLY A 111 -28.29 25.75 19.03
N VAL A 112 -27.41 25.70 18.02
CA VAL A 112 -27.76 25.33 16.65
C VAL A 112 -27.65 23.81 16.49
N GLU A 113 -28.71 23.10 16.87
CA GLU A 113 -28.79 21.65 16.74
C GLU A 113 -28.67 21.25 15.25
N LYS A 114 -27.66 20.45 14.91
CA LYS A 114 -27.58 19.81 13.58
C LYS A 114 -27.00 18.40 13.62
N PRO A 115 -27.45 17.53 12.71
CA PRO A 115 -27.20 16.10 12.75
C PRO A 115 -25.72 15.82 12.58
N VAL A 116 -25.22 14.84 13.35
CA VAL A 116 -23.89 14.25 13.19
C VAL A 116 -23.75 13.80 11.73
N HIS A 117 -23.13 14.64 10.89
CA HIS A 117 -23.15 14.42 9.45
C HIS A 117 -22.35 13.14 9.16
N PRO A 118 -22.91 12.13 8.45
CA PRO A 118 -22.25 10.84 8.21
C PRO A 118 -20.88 10.97 7.53
N LEU A 119 -20.63 12.12 6.88
CA LEU A 119 -19.33 12.54 6.37
C LEU A 119 -18.20 12.44 7.40
N PHE A 120 -18.46 12.79 8.67
CA PHE A 120 -17.44 12.73 9.71
C PHE A 120 -16.88 11.32 9.88
N THR A 121 -17.78 10.35 9.96
CA THR A 121 -17.45 8.93 10.04
C THR A 121 -16.66 8.49 8.80
N TYR A 122 -17.09 8.91 7.60
CA TYR A 122 -16.35 8.60 6.36
C TYR A 122 -14.94 9.21 6.33
N MET A 123 -14.75 10.45 6.79
CA MET A 123 -13.43 11.09 6.83
C MET A 123 -12.49 10.40 7.82
N HIS A 124 -12.98 10.00 9.00
CA HIS A 124 -12.18 9.22 9.94
C HIS A 124 -11.80 7.85 9.39
N PHE A 125 -12.75 7.10 8.84
CA PHE A 125 -12.46 5.81 8.21
C PHE A 125 -11.48 5.96 7.06
N GLN A 126 -11.63 6.99 6.23
CA GLN A 126 -10.71 7.28 5.15
C GLN A 126 -9.30 7.60 5.66
N ALA A 127 -9.16 8.40 6.72
CA ALA A 127 -7.87 8.69 7.32
C ALA A 127 -7.21 7.41 7.86
N VAL A 128 -7.95 6.57 8.59
CA VAL A 128 -7.44 5.29 9.12
C VAL A 128 -7.04 4.35 7.99
N CYS A 129 -7.87 4.18 6.95
CA CYS A 129 -7.54 3.36 5.80
C CYS A 129 -6.33 3.90 5.03
N ALA A 130 -6.18 5.23 4.91
CA ALA A 130 -5.05 5.85 4.23
C ALA A 130 -3.76 5.62 5.01
N LEU A 131 -3.81 5.74 6.34
CA LEU A 131 -2.69 5.43 7.20
C LEU A 131 -2.29 3.94 7.11
N ALA A 132 -3.26 3.02 7.18
CA ALA A 132 -3.01 1.59 7.05
C ALA A 132 -2.36 1.24 5.71
N ASN A 133 -2.81 1.88 4.62
CA ASN A 133 -2.21 1.72 3.31
C ASN A 133 -0.78 2.29 3.25
N GLY A 134 -0.55 3.46 3.85
CA GLY A 134 0.80 4.02 3.99
C GLY A 134 1.74 3.07 4.74
N VAL A 135 1.31 2.50 5.86
CA VAL A 135 2.08 1.51 6.63
C VAL A 135 2.37 0.26 5.79
N THR A 136 1.40 -0.19 4.97
CA THR A 136 1.59 -1.32 4.05
C THR A 136 2.69 -1.02 3.03
N TYR A 137 2.66 0.16 2.40
CA TYR A 137 3.72 0.61 1.49
C TYR A 137 5.09 0.73 2.17
N LEU A 138 5.15 1.16 3.43
CA LEU A 138 6.40 1.23 4.19
C LEU A 138 6.97 -0.17 4.46
N LEU A 139 6.11 -1.10 4.84
CA LEU A 139 6.48 -2.49 5.06
C LEU A 139 6.97 -3.15 3.78
N HIS A 140 6.27 -2.90 2.66
CA HIS A 140 6.68 -3.33 1.34
C HIS A 140 8.09 -2.81 0.99
N ALA A 141 8.33 -1.50 1.15
CA ALA A 141 9.64 -0.90 0.90
C ALA A 141 10.72 -1.53 1.78
N THR A 142 10.44 -1.77 3.06
CA THR A 142 11.40 -2.33 4.02
C THR A 142 11.80 -3.75 3.65
N ILE A 143 10.85 -4.60 3.24
CA ILE A 143 11.13 -5.97 2.80
C ILE A 143 11.94 -5.97 1.50
N VAL A 144 11.62 -5.09 0.55
CA VAL A 144 12.38 -5.01 -0.71
C VAL A 144 13.81 -4.53 -0.45
N VAL A 145 14.00 -3.55 0.44
CA VAL A 145 15.33 -3.08 0.87
C VAL A 145 16.10 -4.19 1.58
N ASP A 146 15.46 -4.93 2.47
CA ASP A 146 16.09 -6.05 3.18
C ASP A 146 16.59 -7.15 2.22
N VAL A 147 15.79 -7.47 1.20
CA VAL A 147 16.19 -8.42 0.14
C VAL A 147 17.33 -7.85 -0.71
N LEU A 148 17.29 -6.57 -1.07
CA LEU A 148 18.36 -5.91 -1.83
C LEU A 148 19.69 -6.00 -1.07
N LEU A 149 19.70 -5.66 0.21
CA LEU A 149 20.89 -5.72 1.07
C LEU A 149 21.39 -7.15 1.29
N SER A 150 20.48 -8.11 1.42
CA SER A 150 20.83 -9.53 1.58
C SER A 150 21.47 -10.10 0.31
N ASN A 151 20.97 -9.71 -0.87
CA ASN A 151 21.56 -10.11 -2.16
C ASN A 151 22.94 -9.46 -2.38
N GLU A 152 23.12 -8.19 -2.03
CA GLU A 152 24.43 -7.51 -2.12
C GLU A 152 25.48 -8.15 -1.18
N ARG A 153 25.09 -8.59 0.01
CA ARG A 153 25.98 -9.30 0.94
C ARG A 153 26.41 -10.67 0.41
N GLY A 154 25.50 -11.42 -0.21
CA GLY A 154 25.81 -12.69 -0.86
C GLY A 154 26.78 -12.54 -2.04
N ALA A 155 26.67 -11.45 -2.81
CA ALA A 155 27.55 -11.18 -3.96
C ALA A 155 28.95 -10.67 -3.55
N ARG A 156 29.11 -10.13 -2.33
CA ARG A 156 30.37 -9.52 -1.87
C ARG A 156 31.34 -10.50 -1.20
N ASN A 157 30.95 -11.77 -0.99
CA ASN A 157 31.84 -12.86 -0.55
C ASN A 157 32.04 -13.92 -1.64
N PRO A 158 32.83 -13.67 -2.71
CA PRO A 158 33.25 -14.73 -3.62
C PRO A 158 34.57 -15.41 -3.19
N ASN A 159 35.29 -14.90 -2.18
CA ASN A 159 36.71 -15.22 -1.97
C ASN A 159 37.09 -15.51 -0.50
N GLU A 160 36.33 -16.33 0.22
CA GLU A 160 36.88 -17.04 1.39
C GLU A 160 36.49 -18.52 1.30
N ASP A 161 37.47 -19.28 0.81
CA ASP A 161 37.72 -20.71 1.03
C ASP A 161 36.93 -21.79 0.25
N SER A 162 37.63 -22.28 -0.79
CA SER A 162 37.86 -23.69 -1.15
C SER A 162 36.72 -24.57 -1.69
N ASP A 163 36.85 -24.92 -2.97
CA ASP A 163 36.76 -26.27 -3.56
C ASP A 163 35.93 -27.32 -2.79
N GLU A 164 34.62 -27.31 -2.96
CA GLU A 164 33.82 -28.54 -3.22
C GLU A 164 32.39 -28.14 -3.60
N TYR A 165 31.80 -28.92 -4.52
CA TYR A 165 30.42 -28.79 -4.93
C TYR A 165 29.49 -29.10 -3.74
N GLU A 166 29.15 -28.10 -2.95
CA GLU A 166 27.90 -28.10 -2.20
C GLU A 166 27.05 -26.96 -2.70
N VAL A 167 25.91 -27.32 -3.29
CA VAL A 167 24.74 -26.47 -3.47
C VAL A 167 24.31 -26.04 -2.06
N GLY A 168 25.03 -25.09 -1.48
CA GLY A 168 24.78 -24.56 -0.16
C GLY A 168 23.37 -24.03 -0.17
N ASP A 169 22.51 -24.70 0.60
CA ASP A 169 21.10 -24.41 0.80
C ASP A 169 20.87 -22.90 0.78
N TYR A 170 20.40 -22.38 -0.37
CA TYR A 170 19.69 -21.12 -0.37
C TYR A 170 18.44 -21.40 0.44
N VAL A 171 18.51 -21.24 1.76
CA VAL A 171 17.34 -21.29 2.63
C VAL A 171 16.53 -20.07 2.21
N PRO A 172 15.45 -20.22 1.41
CA PRO A 172 14.69 -19.05 1.03
C PRO A 172 14.13 -18.52 2.35
N VAL A 173 14.47 -17.28 2.71
CA VAL A 173 13.85 -16.63 3.86
C VAL A 173 12.34 -16.72 3.63
N ARG A 174 11.66 -17.55 4.42
CA ARG A 174 10.21 -17.72 4.33
C ARG A 174 9.58 -16.50 4.95
N VAL A 175 9.48 -15.43 4.17
CA VAL A 175 8.78 -14.22 4.57
C VAL A 175 7.29 -14.52 4.47
N TYR A 176 6.67 -14.80 5.61
CA TYR A 176 5.22 -14.92 5.71
C TYR A 176 4.63 -13.52 5.86
N PHE A 177 3.93 -13.03 4.84
CA PHE A 177 3.12 -11.83 4.95
C PHE A 177 1.66 -12.22 5.26
N LEU A 178 0.99 -11.46 6.14
CA LEU A 178 -0.29 -11.75 6.81
C LEU A 178 -0.27 -12.82 7.91
N SER A 179 0.11 -14.07 7.60
CA SER A 179 0.22 -15.19 8.57
C SER A 179 0.66 -16.47 7.86
N GLU A 180 1.26 -17.40 8.60
CA GLU A 180 1.52 -18.78 8.14
C GLU A 180 0.26 -19.44 7.56
N TRP A 181 -0.92 -19.20 8.16
CA TRP A 181 -2.18 -19.79 7.70
C TRP A 181 -2.55 -19.39 6.26
N VAL A 182 -2.35 -18.12 5.91
CA VAL A 182 -2.64 -17.60 4.57
C VAL A 182 -1.68 -18.23 3.55
N GLN A 183 -0.41 -18.37 3.92
CA GLN A 183 0.61 -19.01 3.10
C GLN A 183 0.29 -20.50 2.88
N THR A 184 -0.03 -21.25 3.94
CA THR A 184 -0.41 -22.67 3.81
C THR A 184 -1.65 -22.85 2.93
N LYS A 185 -2.59 -21.91 2.95
CA LYS A 185 -3.77 -21.93 2.08
C LYS A 185 -3.44 -21.62 0.63
N LEU A 186 -2.54 -20.67 0.38
CA LEU A 186 -2.08 -20.34 -0.98
C LEU A 186 -1.28 -21.51 -1.59
N GLU A 187 -0.46 -22.17 -0.79
CA GLU A 187 0.33 -23.35 -1.20
C GLU A 187 -0.52 -24.56 -1.61
N GLN A 188 -1.82 -24.59 -1.30
CA GLN A 188 -2.73 -25.63 -1.79
C GLN A 188 -3.07 -25.49 -3.28
N TYR A 189 -2.82 -24.33 -3.88
CA TYR A 189 -3.15 -24.08 -5.28
C TYR A 189 -1.95 -24.32 -6.21
N GLU A 190 -2.17 -25.14 -7.23
CA GLU A 190 -1.15 -25.53 -8.22
C GLU A 190 -0.54 -24.32 -8.97
N TRP A 191 -1.37 -23.30 -9.25
CA TRP A 191 -0.90 -22.05 -9.87
C TRP A 191 0.10 -21.30 -8.97
N PHE A 192 -0.12 -21.32 -7.64
CA PHE A 192 0.74 -20.61 -6.69
C PHE A 192 2.06 -21.36 -6.44
N GLN A 193 2.01 -22.69 -6.45
CA GLN A 193 3.22 -23.54 -6.42
C GLN A 193 4.09 -23.28 -7.65
N THR A 194 3.49 -23.31 -8.84
CA THR A 194 4.18 -23.03 -10.11
C THR A 194 4.76 -21.61 -10.13
N PHE A 195 4.00 -20.64 -9.62
CA PHE A 195 4.43 -19.25 -9.49
C PHE A 195 5.67 -19.10 -8.60
N THR A 196 5.70 -19.80 -7.47
CA THR A 196 6.80 -19.74 -6.49
C THR A 196 8.07 -20.42 -7.02
N HIS A 197 7.94 -21.53 -7.75
CA HIS A 197 9.06 -22.29 -8.32
C HIS A 197 9.62 -21.72 -9.64
N SER A 198 8.93 -20.78 -10.29
CA SER A 198 9.42 -20.11 -11.51
C SER A 198 10.52 -19.08 -11.21
N THR A 199 11.74 -19.59 -10.92
CA THR A 199 12.93 -18.79 -10.60
C THR A 199 13.70 -18.43 -11.87
N PHE A 200 13.43 -17.26 -12.44
CA PHE A 200 14.35 -16.61 -13.37
C PHE A 200 14.57 -15.19 -12.85
N PHE A 201 15.64 -15.01 -12.07
CA PHE A 201 16.12 -13.71 -11.61
C PHE A 201 17.46 -13.45 -12.30
N HIS A 202 17.50 -12.42 -13.15
CA HIS A 202 18.75 -11.79 -13.57
C HIS A 202 18.76 -10.37 -13.00
N ILE A 203 19.88 -10.02 -12.35
CA ILE A 203 20.20 -8.69 -11.81
C ILE A 203 20.25 -7.67 -12.95
#